data_AF-A0A7S2SGM9-F1
#
_entry.id   AF-A0A7S2SGM9-F1
#
_cell.length_a   1.000
_cell.length_b   1.000
_cell.length_c   1.000
_cell.angle_alpha   90.00
_cell.angle_beta   90.00
_cell.angle_gamma   90.00
#
_symmetry.space_group_name_H-M   'P 1'
#
loop_
_entity.id
_entity.type
_entity.pdbx_description
1 polymer ?
#
loop_
_entity_poly.entity_id
_entity_poly.type
_entity_poly.pdbx_seq_one_letter_code
_entity_poly.pdbx_strand_id
1 'polypeptide(L)'
;YSLSNGHSLIVANGEQRRDLDLLGILVNEYSVAVALLPPALASLLTIDHLKPLQYLIVGGESCDITTMIRFSEHFQVLNAYGPTENTVISTIHAFSHGDCSTIIGKPLANVQAFVVDVNFQLVPIGVPGELLVGGMNVSRGYLNRPDLTEERFVDNPFSPGERVYRTGDLVRWFNNGDLGFLGRINSQVKLRGFRIELGEIESVLSTI
;
A
#
# COMPACT_ATOMS: atom_id res chain seq x y z
N TYR A 1 -12.06 -1.59 8.85
CA TYR A 1 -12.01 -2.83 9.65
C TYR A 1 -13.43 -3.30 9.94
N SER A 2 -13.84 -4.47 9.43
CA SER A 2 -15.24 -4.94 9.50
C SER A 2 -15.67 -5.30 10.91
N LEU A 3 -14.98 -6.27 11.53
CA LEU A 3 -15.37 -6.86 12.83
C LEU A 3 -15.36 -5.84 13.98
N SER A 4 -14.48 -4.84 13.95
CA SER A 4 -14.39 -3.80 14.97
C SER A 4 -15.43 -2.68 14.83
N ASN A 5 -16.23 -2.69 13.75
CA ASN A 5 -17.22 -1.64 13.46
C ASN A 5 -18.63 -2.21 13.21
N GLY A 6 -18.88 -3.47 13.60
CA GLY A 6 -20.19 -4.11 13.46
C GLY A 6 -20.57 -4.52 12.03
N HIS A 7 -19.59 -4.60 11.12
CA HIS A 7 -19.82 -5.08 9.76
C HIS A 7 -19.58 -6.59 9.63
N SER A 8 -20.20 -7.21 8.63
CA SER A 8 -19.94 -8.59 8.23
C SER A 8 -18.62 -8.73 7.48
N LEU A 9 -17.95 -9.89 7.64
CA LEU A 9 -16.80 -10.28 6.84
C LEU A 9 -17.16 -11.53 6.04
N ILE A 10 -17.08 -11.45 4.71
CA ILE A 10 -17.33 -12.57 3.82
C ILE A 10 -15.98 -13.21 3.47
N VAL A 11 -15.88 -14.52 3.66
CA VAL A 11 -14.63 -15.26 3.46
C VAL A 11 -14.78 -16.18 2.25
N ALA A 12 -14.09 -15.83 1.16
CA ALA A 12 -14.03 -16.66 -0.04
C ALA A 12 -13.24 -17.95 0.20
N ASN A 13 -13.75 -19.07 -0.29
CA ASN A 13 -13.04 -20.36 -0.24
C ASN A 13 -11.86 -20.40 -1.24
N GLY A 14 -11.15 -21.52 -1.31
CA GLY A 14 -9.96 -21.65 -2.17
C GLY A 14 -10.23 -21.58 -3.68
N GLU A 15 -11.39 -22.04 -4.13
CA GLU A 15 -11.80 -22.02 -5.54
C GLU A 15 -12.30 -20.62 -5.94
N GLN A 16 -13.19 -20.05 -5.13
CA GLN A 16 -13.70 -18.69 -5.31
C GLN A 16 -12.60 -17.63 -5.36
N ARG A 17 -11.45 -17.85 -4.70
CA ARG A 17 -10.30 -16.93 -4.78
C ARG A 17 -9.52 -16.98 -6.09
N ARG A 18 -9.67 -18.05 -6.88
CA ARG A 18 -8.88 -18.30 -8.09
C ARG A 18 -9.71 -18.18 -9.37
N ASP A 19 -11.02 -18.25 -9.24
CA ASP A 19 -11.98 -18.15 -10.34
C ASP A 19 -12.71 -16.80 -10.25
N LEU A 20 -12.61 -16.00 -11.31
CA LEU A 20 -13.14 -14.63 -11.33
C LEU A 20 -14.67 -14.62 -11.32
N ASP A 21 -15.31 -15.56 -12.00
CA ASP A 21 -16.77 -15.64 -12.08
C ASP A 21 -17.34 -16.08 -10.73
N LEU A 22 -16.73 -17.09 -10.08
CA LEU A 22 -17.13 -17.50 -8.73
C LEU A 22 -16.91 -16.41 -7.69
N LEU A 23 -15.84 -15.62 -7.82
CA LEU A 23 -15.63 -14.45 -6.96
C LEU A 23 -16.73 -13.41 -7.18
N GLY A 24 -17.08 -13.14 -8.44
CA GLY A 24 -18.16 -12.22 -8.79
C GLY A 24 -19.51 -12.66 -8.26
N ILE A 25 -19.83 -13.95 -8.36
CA ILE A 25 -21.05 -14.53 -7.77
C ILE A 25 -21.09 -14.29 -6.26
N LEU A 26 -19.99 -14.56 -5.54
CA LEU A 26 -19.90 -14.33 -4.10
C LEU A 26 -20.10 -12.84 -3.75
N VAL A 27 -19.47 -11.94 -4.49
CA VAL A 27 -19.60 -10.48 -4.29
C VAL A 27 -21.06 -10.05 -4.45
N ASN A 28 -21.75 -10.54 -5.47
CA ASN A 28 -23.16 -10.24 -5.74
C ASN A 28 -24.11 -10.88 -4.71
N GLU A 29 -23.94 -12.17 -4.40
CA GLU A 29 -24.78 -12.92 -3.45
C GLU A 29 -24.83 -12.26 -2.07
N TYR A 30 -23.67 -11.81 -1.57
CA TYR A 30 -23.55 -11.19 -0.25
C TYR A 30 -23.60 -9.65 -0.30
N SER A 31 -23.83 -9.05 -1.47
CA SER A 31 -23.87 -7.59 -1.66
C SER A 31 -22.67 -6.89 -1.02
N VAL A 32 -21.45 -7.35 -1.36
CA VAL A 32 -20.21 -6.86 -0.76
C VAL A 32 -20.00 -5.39 -1.11
N ALA A 33 -19.98 -4.51 -0.10
CA ALA A 33 -19.85 -3.07 -0.30
C ALA A 33 -18.40 -2.55 -0.38
N VAL A 34 -17.43 -3.30 0.15
CA VAL A 34 -16.01 -2.90 0.21
C VAL A 34 -15.11 -4.08 -0.11
N ALA A 35 -14.15 -3.88 -1.00
CA ALA A 35 -13.11 -4.86 -1.32
C ALA A 35 -11.74 -4.18 -1.34
N LEU A 36 -10.72 -4.86 -0.80
CA LEU A 36 -9.31 -4.50 -0.94
C LEU A 36 -8.65 -5.56 -1.83
N LEU A 37 -8.17 -5.16 -3.01
CA LEU A 37 -7.60 -6.07 -4.00
C LEU A 37 -6.20 -5.63 -4.42
N PRO A 38 -5.28 -6.58 -4.68
CA PRO A 38 -4.09 -6.28 -5.45
C PRO A 38 -4.47 -5.78 -6.85
N PRO A 39 -3.84 -4.72 -7.36
CA PRO A 39 -4.03 -4.24 -8.73
C PRO A 39 -3.95 -5.32 -9.81
N ALA A 40 -3.05 -6.30 -9.68
CA ALA A 40 -2.96 -7.42 -10.62
C ALA A 40 -4.24 -8.28 -10.70
N LEU A 41 -5.03 -8.36 -9.62
CA LEU A 41 -6.34 -9.02 -9.63
C LEU A 41 -7.44 -8.07 -10.10
N ALA A 42 -7.41 -6.82 -9.63
CA ALA A 42 -8.39 -5.81 -10.01
C ALA A 42 -8.43 -5.58 -11.54
N SER A 43 -7.27 -5.59 -12.20
CA SER A 43 -7.17 -5.40 -13.66
C SER A 43 -7.88 -6.50 -14.46
N LEU A 44 -7.94 -7.72 -13.94
CA LEU A 44 -8.60 -8.87 -14.56
C LEU A 44 -10.13 -8.88 -14.36
N LEU A 45 -10.63 -8.19 -13.34
CA LEU A 45 -12.05 -8.15 -13.02
C LEU A 45 -12.80 -7.13 -13.89
N THR A 46 -14.05 -7.44 -14.20
CA THR A 46 -14.98 -6.51 -14.87
C THR A 46 -15.86 -5.79 -13.85
N ILE A 47 -16.57 -4.75 -14.29
CA ILE A 47 -17.54 -4.04 -13.43
C ILE A 47 -18.63 -4.98 -12.91
N ASP A 48 -19.13 -5.90 -13.74
CA ASP A 48 -20.22 -6.80 -13.34
C ASP A 48 -19.79 -7.80 -12.25
N HIS A 49 -18.51 -8.20 -12.21
CA HIS A 49 -17.97 -8.99 -11.09
C HIS A 49 -18.05 -8.23 -9.75
N LEU A 50 -18.05 -6.89 -9.79
CA LEU A 50 -17.89 -6.01 -8.64
C LEU A 50 -19.11 -5.11 -8.37
N LYS A 51 -20.21 -5.30 -9.11
CA LYS A 51 -21.36 -4.38 -9.20
C LYS A 51 -21.98 -3.85 -7.88
N PRO A 52 -22.06 -4.60 -6.77
CA PRO A 52 -22.60 -4.07 -5.51
C PRO A 52 -21.60 -3.25 -4.69
N LEU A 53 -20.33 -3.14 -5.13
CA LEU A 53 -19.33 -2.38 -4.41
C LEU A 53 -19.69 -0.90 -4.34
N GLN A 54 -19.33 -0.30 -3.22
CA GLN A 54 -19.29 1.16 -3.04
C GLN A 54 -17.85 1.64 -3.05
N TYR A 55 -16.93 0.87 -2.45
CA TYR A 55 -15.52 1.20 -2.34
C TYR A 55 -14.64 0.07 -2.87
N LEU A 56 -13.86 0.37 -3.90
CA LEU A 56 -12.77 -0.49 -4.35
C LEU A 56 -11.45 0.09 -3.84
N ILE A 57 -10.82 -0.59 -2.89
CA ILE A 57 -9.48 -0.24 -2.43
C ILE A 57 -8.49 -1.08 -3.24
N VAL A 58 -7.54 -0.42 -3.88
CA VAL A 58 -6.39 -1.07 -4.53
C VAL A 58 -5.14 -0.77 -3.75
N GLY A 59 -4.24 -1.75 -3.62
CA GLY A 59 -2.99 -1.55 -2.91
C GLY A 59 -2.08 -2.76 -2.97
N GLY A 60 -0.89 -2.61 -2.41
CA GLY A 60 0.12 -3.67 -2.43
C GLY A 60 1.07 -3.58 -3.63
N GLU A 61 0.67 -3.03 -4.77
CA GLU A 61 1.55 -2.65 -5.90
C GLU A 61 1.00 -1.40 -6.59
N SER A 62 1.72 -0.85 -7.57
CA SER A 62 1.20 0.28 -8.36
C SER A 62 0.02 -0.16 -9.22
N CYS A 63 -1.11 0.53 -9.12
CA CYS A 63 -2.25 0.30 -10.01
C CYS A 63 -2.12 1.16 -11.26
N ASP A 64 -2.42 0.58 -12.42
CA ASP A 64 -2.42 1.34 -13.66
C ASP A 64 -3.62 2.31 -13.72
N ILE A 65 -3.43 3.42 -14.44
CA ILE A 65 -4.43 4.48 -14.52
C ILE A 65 -5.70 4.04 -15.24
N THR A 66 -5.60 3.11 -16.20
CA THR A 66 -6.74 2.62 -16.98
C THR A 66 -7.68 1.80 -16.09
N THR A 67 -7.14 0.94 -15.23
CA THR A 67 -7.90 0.20 -14.23
C THR A 67 -8.57 1.15 -13.23
N MET A 68 -7.86 2.16 -12.73
CA MET A 68 -8.44 3.15 -11.81
C MET A 68 -9.62 3.91 -12.46
N ILE A 69 -9.43 4.45 -13.68
CA ILE A 69 -10.46 5.16 -14.43
C ILE A 69 -11.69 4.27 -14.62
N ARG A 70 -11.49 3.05 -15.14
CA ARG A 70 -12.55 2.08 -15.42
C ARG A 70 -13.46 1.85 -14.22
N PHE A 71 -12.89 1.68 -13.03
CA PHE A 71 -13.68 1.44 -11.82
C PHE A 71 -14.23 2.73 -11.19
N SER A 72 -13.56 3.87 -11.36
CA SER A 72 -13.97 5.15 -10.75
C SER A 72 -15.29 5.71 -11.29
N GLU A 73 -15.72 5.27 -12.48
CA GLU A 73 -17.03 5.62 -13.05
C GLU A 73 -18.20 4.93 -12.33
N HIS A 74 -17.92 3.88 -11.54
CA HIS A 74 -18.92 3.05 -10.89
C HIS A 74 -18.79 3.00 -9.36
N PHE A 75 -17.56 3.11 -8.85
CA PHE A 75 -17.23 2.93 -7.44
C PHE A 75 -16.29 4.04 -6.96
N GLN A 76 -16.25 4.29 -5.66
CA GLN A 76 -15.17 5.09 -5.09
C GLN A 76 -13.88 4.27 -5.05
N VAL A 77 -12.92 4.62 -5.90
CA VAL A 77 -11.61 3.94 -5.97
C VAL A 77 -10.64 4.60 -5.00
N LEU A 78 -10.08 3.82 -4.08
CA LEU A 78 -9.08 4.26 -3.13
C LEU A 78 -7.73 3.60 -3.42
N ASN A 79 -6.67 4.39 -3.64
CA ASN A 79 -5.32 3.87 -3.75
C ASN A 79 -4.65 3.86 -2.37
N ALA A 80 -4.40 2.68 -1.83
CA ALA A 80 -3.81 2.47 -0.52
C ALA A 80 -2.34 2.06 -0.61
N TYR A 81 -1.51 2.71 0.19
CA TYR A 81 -0.09 2.41 0.30
C TYR A 81 0.27 2.15 1.77
N GLY A 82 1.10 1.13 1.98
CA GLY A 82 1.70 0.84 3.28
C GLY A 82 2.57 -0.41 3.19
N PRO A 83 3.75 -0.41 3.82
CA PRO A 83 4.52 -1.63 4.04
C PRO A 83 3.95 -2.41 5.23
N THR A 84 4.31 -3.70 5.34
CA THR A 84 3.91 -4.57 6.45
C THR A 84 4.34 -4.00 7.81
N GLU A 85 5.52 -3.39 7.85
CA GLU A 85 6.16 -2.82 9.03
C GLU A 85 5.41 -1.61 9.61
N ASN A 86 4.49 -1.03 8.83
CA ASN A 86 3.60 0.05 9.24
C ASN A 86 2.13 -0.38 9.30
N THR A 87 1.86 -1.66 9.54
CA THR A 87 0.51 -2.20 9.79
C THR A 87 -0.47 -1.93 8.64
N VAL A 88 -0.20 -2.56 7.50
CA VAL A 88 -1.07 -2.65 6.30
C VAL A 88 -1.16 -1.36 5.47
N ILE A 89 -1.68 -0.26 6.02
CA ILE A 89 -1.91 0.99 5.27
C ILE A 89 -1.36 2.17 6.07
N SER A 90 -0.51 2.96 5.44
CA SER A 90 0.05 4.20 5.97
C SER A 90 -0.61 5.42 5.35
N THR A 91 -0.85 5.38 4.04
CA THR A 91 -1.46 6.48 3.29
C THR A 91 -2.58 5.99 2.38
N ILE A 92 -3.53 6.87 2.08
CA ILE A 92 -4.64 6.57 1.17
C ILE A 92 -4.99 7.78 0.31
N HIS A 93 -5.32 7.52 -0.95
CA HIS A 93 -5.82 8.52 -1.89
C HIS A 93 -7.19 8.12 -2.42
N ALA A 94 -8.14 9.06 -2.48
CA ALA A 94 -9.40 8.85 -3.19
C ALA A 94 -9.23 9.32 -4.64
N PHE A 95 -9.16 8.36 -5.56
CA PHE A 95 -8.87 8.65 -6.96
C PHE A 95 -9.96 9.49 -7.61
N SER A 96 -9.54 10.50 -8.35
CA SER A 96 -10.39 11.38 -9.17
C SER A 96 -9.87 11.44 -10.61
N HIS A 97 -10.77 11.71 -11.56
CA HIS A 97 -10.39 11.89 -12.95
C HIS A 97 -9.38 13.04 -13.09
N GLY A 98 -8.25 12.76 -13.77
CA GLY A 98 -7.13 13.69 -13.92
C GLY A 98 -5.96 13.43 -12.96
N ASP A 99 -6.13 12.55 -11.96
CA ASP A 99 -5.05 12.17 -11.07
C ASP A 99 -3.96 11.34 -11.78
N CYS A 100 -2.75 11.42 -11.24
CA CYS A 100 -1.66 10.53 -11.62
C CYS A 100 -1.76 9.22 -10.83
N SER A 101 -1.54 8.07 -11.48
CA SER A 101 -1.54 6.75 -10.83
C SER A 101 -0.44 6.57 -9.76
N THR A 102 0.56 7.46 -9.73
CA THR A 102 1.62 7.45 -8.72
C THR A 102 1.19 8.04 -7.38
N ILE A 103 0.03 8.71 -7.31
CA ILE A 103 -0.45 9.33 -6.07
C ILE A 103 -0.84 8.24 -5.07
N ILE A 104 -0.17 8.22 -3.93
CA ILE A 104 -0.44 7.34 -2.79
C ILE A 104 -1.13 8.09 -1.63
N GLY A 105 -1.43 9.38 -1.84
CA GLY A 105 -2.31 10.18 -0.99
C GLY A 105 -1.65 10.68 0.28
N LYS A 106 -2.45 10.79 1.34
CA LYS A 106 -2.04 11.41 2.61
C LYS A 106 -1.94 10.38 3.74
N PRO A 107 -1.11 10.64 4.76
CA PRO A 107 -1.07 9.79 5.95
C PRO A 107 -2.45 9.65 6.60
N LEU A 108 -2.76 8.44 7.06
CA LEU A 108 -3.95 8.19 7.88
C LEU A 108 -3.84 8.91 9.23
N ALA A 109 -4.96 8.99 9.95
CA ALA A 109 -4.96 9.49 11.32
C ALA A 109 -3.96 8.70 12.19
N ASN A 110 -3.20 9.42 13.02
CA ASN A 110 -2.13 8.89 13.88
C ASN A 110 -0.94 8.27 13.12
N VAL A 111 -0.83 8.49 11.80
CA VAL A 111 0.33 8.15 10.99
C VAL A 111 1.05 9.42 10.60
N GLN A 112 2.37 9.40 10.68
CA GLN A 112 3.24 10.49 10.26
C GLN A 112 4.03 10.03 9.04
N ALA A 113 4.28 10.94 8.09
CA ALA A 113 5.13 10.68 6.94
C ALA A 113 6.14 11.80 6.76
N PHE A 114 7.40 11.43 6.51
CA PHE A 114 8.49 12.36 6.26
C PHE A 114 9.20 11.97 4.98
N VAL A 115 9.58 12.96 4.18
CA VAL A 115 10.36 12.75 2.96
C VAL A 115 11.72 13.37 3.21
N VAL A 116 12.76 12.55 3.21
CA VAL A 116 14.10 12.95 3.67
C VAL A 116 15.19 12.67 2.66
N ASP A 117 16.30 13.40 2.78
CA ASP A 117 17.54 13.10 2.07
C ASP A 117 18.37 12.02 2.78
N VAL A 118 19.56 11.74 2.26
CA VAL A 118 20.51 10.74 2.80
C VAL A 118 21.02 11.07 4.20
N ASN A 119 20.87 12.32 4.65
CA ASN A 119 21.28 12.80 5.97
C ASN A 119 20.08 12.94 6.93
N PHE A 120 18.94 12.33 6.59
CA PHE A 120 17.69 12.40 7.36
C PHE A 120 17.14 13.84 7.53
N GLN A 121 17.47 14.75 6.61
CA GLN A 121 16.91 16.10 6.58
C GLN A 121 15.67 16.15 5.70
N LEU A 122 14.64 16.90 6.11
CA LEU A 122 13.44 17.09 5.30
C LEU A 122 13.78 17.75 3.96
N VAL A 123 13.28 17.17 2.87
CA VAL A 123 13.41 17.78 1.54
C VAL A 123 12.25 18.74 1.26
N PRO A 124 12.45 19.78 0.42
CA PRO A 124 11.37 20.67 -0.01
C PRO A 124 10.24 19.95 -0.76
N ILE A 125 9.05 20.56 -0.81
CA ILE A 125 7.93 20.06 -1.61
C ILE A 125 8.36 19.90 -3.08
N GLY A 126 7.94 18.79 -3.71
CA GLY A 126 8.29 18.44 -5.09
C GLY A 126 9.65 17.75 -5.27
N VAL A 127 10.54 17.82 -4.28
CA VAL A 127 11.86 17.18 -4.33
C VAL A 127 11.74 15.70 -3.93
N PRO A 128 12.26 14.76 -4.73
CA PRO A 128 12.31 13.35 -4.36
C PRO A 128 13.18 13.06 -3.13
N GLY A 129 12.74 12.16 -2.26
CA GLY A 129 13.49 11.67 -1.10
C GLY A 129 12.96 10.33 -0.58
N GLU A 130 13.66 9.74 0.40
CA GLU A 130 13.21 8.51 1.07
C GLU A 130 11.98 8.78 1.93
N LEU A 131 10.97 7.92 1.84
CA LEU A 131 9.81 7.97 2.72
C LEU A 131 10.12 7.28 4.06
N LEU A 132 10.00 8.04 5.14
CA LEU A 132 9.93 7.53 6.51
C LEU A 132 8.49 7.57 6.99
N VAL A 133 8.05 6.51 7.67
CA VAL A 133 6.71 6.43 8.26
C VAL A 133 6.80 6.27 9.77
N GLY A 134 6.16 7.18 10.50
CA GLY A 134 6.08 7.21 11.96
C GLY A 134 4.65 7.09 12.47
N GLY A 135 4.50 7.15 13.79
CA GLY A 135 3.21 7.13 14.48
C GLY A 135 2.77 5.75 14.94
N MET A 136 1.47 5.62 15.25
CA MET A 136 0.92 4.45 15.94
C MET A 136 0.96 3.15 15.13
N ASN A 137 1.13 3.25 13.80
CA ASN A 137 1.12 2.10 12.91
C ASN A 137 2.48 1.41 12.78
N VAL A 138 3.56 1.99 13.34
CA VAL A 138 4.91 1.42 13.33
C VAL A 138 4.94 0.14 14.18
N SER A 139 5.34 -0.97 13.56
CA SER A 139 5.43 -2.25 14.25
C SER A 139 6.57 -2.30 15.28
N ARG A 140 6.61 -3.37 16.09
CA ARG A 140 7.66 -3.51 17.12
C ARG A 140 9.06 -3.67 16.53
N GLY A 141 9.17 -4.31 15.36
CA GLY A 141 10.42 -4.73 14.74
C GLY A 141 10.30 -6.11 14.13
N TYR A 142 11.44 -6.66 13.68
CA TYR A 142 11.53 -8.00 13.10
C TYR A 142 11.79 -9.05 14.18
N LEU A 143 11.03 -10.15 14.15
CA LEU A 143 11.16 -11.25 15.11
C LEU A 143 12.57 -11.87 15.02
N ASN A 144 13.26 -11.94 16.16
CA ASN A 144 14.62 -12.51 16.28
C ASN A 144 15.67 -11.88 15.36
N ARG A 145 15.45 -10.63 14.92
CA ARG A 145 16.38 -9.87 14.07
C ARG A 145 16.56 -8.44 14.62
N PRO A 146 17.23 -8.30 15.78
CA PRO A 146 17.47 -6.99 16.39
C PRO A 146 18.35 -6.11 15.48
N ASP A 147 19.31 -6.71 14.77
CA ASP A 147 20.17 -6.07 13.76
C ASP A 147 19.36 -5.34 12.68
N LEU A 148 18.44 -6.05 12.02
CA LEU A 148 17.58 -5.44 11.00
C LEU A 148 16.55 -4.48 11.61
N THR A 149 16.13 -4.75 12.85
CA THR A 149 15.19 -3.88 13.55
C THR A 149 15.83 -2.51 13.80
N GLU A 150 17.07 -2.48 14.30
CA GLU A 150 17.81 -1.23 14.53
C GLU A 150 18.15 -0.51 13.22
N GLU A 151 18.45 -1.25 12.14
CA GLU A 151 18.69 -0.66 10.82
C GLU A 151 17.45 0.06 10.24
N ARG A 152 16.27 -0.55 10.40
CA ARG A 152 15.04 -0.11 9.72
C ARG A 152 14.10 0.72 10.57
N PHE A 153 14.10 0.51 11.89
CA PHE A 153 13.24 1.21 12.86
C PHE A 153 14.11 2.16 13.68
N VAL A 154 14.40 3.31 13.10
CA VAL A 154 15.31 4.31 13.67
C VAL A 154 14.56 5.31 14.54
N ASP A 155 15.30 6.03 15.39
CA ASP A 155 14.74 7.12 16.18
C ASP A 155 14.14 8.20 15.26
N ASN A 156 12.97 8.73 15.66
CA ASN A 156 12.31 9.80 14.92
C ASN A 156 13.06 11.12 15.15
N PRO A 157 13.73 11.71 14.14
CA PRO A 157 14.49 12.95 14.32
C PRO A 157 13.58 14.16 14.58
N PHE A 158 12.26 14.03 14.38
CA PHE A 158 11.27 15.09 14.52
C PHE A 158 10.40 14.94 15.78
N SER A 159 10.50 13.81 16.50
CA SER A 159 9.72 13.55 17.71
C SER A 159 10.50 12.65 18.67
N PRO A 160 11.24 13.24 19.63
CA PRO A 160 12.09 12.47 20.54
C PRO A 160 11.32 11.38 21.30
N GLY A 161 11.88 10.18 21.34
CA GLY A 161 11.29 9.01 22.00
C GLY A 161 10.31 8.21 21.14
N GLU A 162 9.98 8.69 19.93
CA GLU A 162 9.26 7.92 18.93
C GLU A 162 10.22 7.27 17.92
N ARG A 163 9.74 6.24 17.21
CA ARG A 163 10.49 5.58 16.12
C ARG A 163 9.79 5.79 14.78
N VAL A 164 10.58 5.82 13.72
CA VAL A 164 10.13 5.80 12.32
C VAL A 164 10.66 4.56 11.61
N TYR A 165 9.89 4.06 10.65
CA TYR A 165 10.33 2.99 9.76
C TYR A 165 10.85 3.57 8.45
N ARG A 166 12.05 3.12 8.04
CA ARG A 166 12.66 3.44 6.75
C ARG A 166 12.11 2.55 5.66
N THR A 167 11.23 3.08 4.82
CA THR A 167 10.53 2.27 3.83
C THR A 167 11.46 1.79 2.71
N GLY A 168 12.50 2.56 2.37
CA GLY A 168 13.29 2.38 1.15
C GLY A 168 12.54 2.72 -0.13
N ASP A 169 11.37 3.39 -0.02
CA ASP A 169 10.61 3.92 -1.15
C ASP A 169 11.05 5.36 -1.44
N LEU A 170 11.22 5.68 -2.72
CA LEU A 170 11.46 7.04 -3.20
C LEU A 170 10.11 7.69 -3.50
N VAL A 171 9.86 8.85 -2.88
CA VAL A 171 8.60 9.58 -3.03
C VAL A 171 8.86 11.08 -3.13
N ARG A 172 7.82 11.87 -3.42
CA ARG A 172 7.83 13.33 -3.27
C ARG A 172 6.48 13.84 -2.78
N TRP A 173 6.48 14.98 -2.10
CA TRP A 173 5.25 15.73 -1.83
C TRP A 173 4.77 16.51 -3.04
N PHE A 174 3.47 16.48 -3.30
CA PHE A 174 2.79 17.44 -4.15
C PHE A 174 2.31 18.66 -3.35
N ASN A 175 2.04 19.78 -4.02
CA ASN A 175 1.62 21.03 -3.37
C ASN A 175 0.30 20.90 -2.59
N ASN A 176 -0.55 19.96 -2.96
CA ASN A 176 -1.83 19.69 -2.28
C ASN A 176 -1.67 18.80 -1.03
N GLY A 177 -0.43 18.40 -0.70
CA GLY A 177 -0.10 17.56 0.44
C GLY A 177 -0.26 16.06 0.19
N ASP A 178 -0.44 15.62 -1.06
CA ASP A 178 -0.38 14.19 -1.39
C ASP A 178 1.06 13.73 -1.63
N LEU A 179 1.33 12.46 -1.35
CA LEU A 179 2.57 11.79 -1.71
C LEU A 179 2.45 11.17 -3.11
N GLY A 180 3.49 11.35 -3.93
CA GLY A 180 3.69 10.63 -5.18
C GLY A 180 4.79 9.59 -5.04
N PHE A 181 4.49 8.34 -5.33
CA PHE A 181 5.44 7.23 -5.36
C PHE A 181 6.27 7.23 -6.65
N LEU A 182 7.60 7.15 -6.52
CA LEU A 182 8.53 7.23 -7.65
C LEU A 182 9.32 5.94 -7.89
N GLY A 183 9.31 5.00 -6.92
CA GLY A 183 9.98 3.71 -7.04
C GLY A 183 10.67 3.28 -5.76
N ARG A 184 11.58 2.31 -5.90
CA ARG A 184 12.40 1.77 -4.82
C ARG A 184 13.80 2.35 -4.88
N ILE A 185 14.40 2.61 -3.72
CA ILE A 185 15.81 2.99 -3.60
C ILE A 185 16.71 1.75 -3.59
N ASN A 186 16.18 0.61 -3.12
CA ASN A 186 16.90 -0.67 -3.03
C ASN A 186 16.44 -1.68 -4.09
N SER A 187 17.04 -2.89 -4.06
CA SER A 187 16.77 -3.99 -4.99
C SER A 187 15.48 -4.77 -4.72
N GLN A 188 14.59 -4.28 -3.85
CA GLN A 188 13.31 -4.91 -3.60
C GLN A 188 12.34 -4.68 -4.76
N VAL A 189 11.54 -5.68 -5.11
CA VAL A 189 10.51 -5.56 -6.14
C VAL A 189 9.15 -6.05 -5.65
N LYS A 190 8.09 -5.61 -6.34
CA LYS A 190 6.74 -6.13 -6.14
C LYS A 190 6.24 -6.79 -7.43
N LEU A 191 5.82 -8.04 -7.34
CA LEU A 191 5.33 -8.80 -8.48
C LEU A 191 4.02 -9.49 -8.11
N ARG A 192 2.92 -9.11 -8.78
CA ARG A 192 1.58 -9.68 -8.55
C ARG A 192 1.14 -9.54 -7.08
N GLY A 193 1.42 -8.38 -6.49
CA GLY A 193 1.15 -8.10 -5.07
C GLY A 193 2.10 -8.77 -4.06
N PHE A 194 3.10 -9.55 -4.48
CA PHE A 194 4.10 -10.14 -3.58
C PHE A 194 5.35 -9.27 -3.49
N ARG A 195 5.86 -9.07 -2.26
CA ARG A 195 7.14 -8.41 -1.98
C ARG A 195 8.27 -9.43 -2.12
N ILE A 196 9.26 -9.12 -2.96
CA ILE A 196 10.39 -10.01 -3.26
C ILE A 196 11.69 -9.26 -3.03
N GLU A 197 12.59 -9.84 -2.24
CA GLU A 197 13.96 -9.36 -2.04
C GLU A 197 14.88 -10.05 -3.05
N LEU A 198 15.41 -9.31 -4.04
CA LEU A 198 16.27 -9.92 -5.04
C LEU A 198 17.57 -10.51 -4.45
N GLY A 199 18.08 -9.91 -3.37
CA GLY A 199 19.25 -10.43 -2.65
C GLY A 199 19.03 -11.80 -2.00
N GLU A 200 17.79 -12.12 -1.60
CA GLU A 200 17.45 -13.47 -1.10
C GLU A 200 17.59 -14.50 -2.23
N ILE A 201 17.08 -14.18 -3.42
CA ILE A 201 17.16 -15.03 -4.61
C ILE A 201 18.64 -15.23 -5.01
N GLU A 202 19.42 -14.16 -5.05
CA GLU A 202 20.86 -14.19 -5.35
C GLU A 202 21.64 -15.03 -4.33
N SER A 203 21.35 -14.88 -3.03
CA SER A 203 21.98 -15.68 -1.98
C SER A 203 21.68 -17.17 -2.11
N VAL A 204 20.47 -17.56 -2.54
CA VAL A 204 20.15 -18.98 -2.78
C VAL A 204 20.83 -19.48 -4.04
N LEU A 205 20.77 -18.73 -5.15
CA LEU A 205 21.38 -19.13 -6.42
C LEU A 205 22.90 -19.29 -6.32
N SER A 206 23.58 -18.46 -5.52
CA SER A 206 25.03 -18.57 -5.28
C SER A 206 25.46 -19.80 -4.47
N THR A 207 24.51 -20.59 -3.95
CA THR A 207 24.78 -21.84 -3.23
C THR A 207 24.55 -23.11 -4.07
N ILE A 208 24.12 -22.95 -5.32
CA ILE A 208 23.92 -24.02 -6.32
C ILE A 208 25.17 -24.11 -7.20
#